data_AF-A0A6I6N1A8-F1
#
_entry.id   AF-A0A6I6N1A8-F1
#
_cell.length_a   1.000
_cell.length_b   1.000
_cell.length_c   1.000
_cell.angle_alpha   90.00
_cell.angle_beta   90.00
_cell.angle_gamma   90.00
#
_symmetry.space_group_name_H-M   'P 1'
#
loop_
_entity.id
_entity.type
_entity.pdbx_description
1 polymer ?
#
loop_
_entity_poly.entity_id
_entity_poly.type
_entity_poly.pdbx_seq_one_letter_code
_entity_poly.pdbx_strand_id
1 'polypeptide(L)'
;MTERKPPGVPFDSWVDKQIRDAQGRGEFERLPGAGEPLPTEVDSTYDELWWIKRKMAREGLSVLPPALALRREAEDALEAAYAAPSERIARRIVEDVNVKIKDMMFKPPPGPPLGRKPYDVEEVVQEWRRRRAQPLRDAEDGRPAPGSP
;
A
#
# COMPACT_ATOMS: atom_id res chain seq x y z
N MET A 1 -3.87 27.91 11.90
CA MET A 1 -2.78 28.32 12.82
C MET A 1 -3.38 28.41 14.20
N THR A 2 -2.98 27.57 15.15
CA THR A 2 -3.48 27.65 16.54
C THR A 2 -2.68 28.70 17.29
N GLU A 3 -3.37 29.61 18.00
CA GLU A 3 -2.72 30.59 18.87
C GLU A 3 -2.01 29.87 20.04
N ARG A 4 -0.98 30.50 20.63
CA ARG A 4 -0.33 29.97 21.83
C ARG A 4 -1.06 30.44 23.09
N LYS A 5 -1.06 29.59 24.12
CA LYS A 5 -1.58 29.94 25.45
C LYS A 5 -0.90 31.20 26.00
N PRO A 6 -1.66 32.23 26.42
CA PRO A 6 -1.09 33.39 27.09
C PRO A 6 -0.44 33.02 28.44
N PRO A 7 0.62 33.75 28.86
CA PRO A 7 1.16 33.61 30.21
C PRO A 7 0.11 34.03 31.25
N GLY A 8 0.08 33.37 32.40
CA GLY A 8 -0.86 33.67 33.50
C GLY A 8 -2.27 33.08 33.39
N VAL A 9 -2.64 32.48 32.25
CA VAL A 9 -3.94 31.79 32.09
C VAL A 9 -3.78 30.28 32.33
N PRO A 10 -4.63 29.64 33.17
CA PRO A 10 -4.64 28.18 33.32
C PRO A 10 -4.91 27.47 31.98
N PHE A 11 -4.34 26.27 31.79
CA PHE A 11 -4.49 25.52 30.54
C PHE A 11 -5.97 25.23 30.23
N ASP A 12 -6.71 24.71 31.20
CA ASP A 12 -8.13 24.36 31.06
C ASP A 12 -8.96 25.57 30.62
N SER A 13 -8.78 26.73 31.28
CA SER A 13 -9.48 27.98 30.95
C SER A 13 -9.18 28.48 29.52
N TRP A 14 -7.94 28.29 29.05
CA TRP A 14 -7.56 28.66 27.69
C TRP A 14 -8.11 27.68 26.64
N VAL A 15 -8.12 26.38 26.92
CA VAL A 15 -8.75 25.36 26.05
C VAL A 15 -10.25 25.59 25.95
N ASP A 16 -10.94 25.80 27.08
CA ASP A 16 -12.38 26.06 27.12
C ASP A 16 -12.76 27.32 26.34
N LYS A 17 -11.92 28.36 26.40
CA LYS A 17 -12.11 29.57 25.57
C LYS A 17 -12.01 29.23 24.08
N GLN A 18 -10.98 28.49 23.65
CA GLN A 18 -10.83 28.10 22.25
C GLN A 18 -11.99 27.25 21.73
N ILE A 19 -12.50 26.33 22.56
CA ILE A 19 -13.66 25.50 22.21
C ILE A 19 -14.90 26.39 22.00
N ARG A 20 -15.19 27.31 22.95
CA ARG A 20 -16.32 28.24 22.82
C ARG A 20 -16.19 29.15 21.61
N ASP A 21 -15.00 29.68 21.35
CA ASP A 21 -14.75 30.54 20.20
C ASP A 21 -14.92 29.75 18.88
N ALA A 22 -14.48 28.49 18.81
CA ALA A 22 -14.69 27.62 17.65
C ALA A 22 -16.16 27.24 17.44
N GLN A 23 -16.92 27.01 18.52
CA GLN A 23 -18.37 26.85 18.48
C GLN A 23 -19.06 28.10 17.94
N GLY A 24 -18.68 29.29 18.42
CA GLY A 24 -19.25 30.56 17.95
C GLY A 24 -18.96 30.86 16.47
N ARG A 25 -17.87 30.30 15.92
CA ARG A 25 -17.55 30.36 14.48
C ARG A 25 -18.23 29.27 13.65
N GLY A 26 -19.01 28.38 14.27
CA GLY A 26 -19.68 27.28 13.58
C GLY A 26 -18.74 26.20 13.06
N GLU A 27 -17.50 26.09 13.58
CA GLU A 27 -16.52 25.08 13.11
C GLU A 27 -17.00 23.64 13.33
N PHE A 28 -17.98 23.44 14.22
CA PHE A 28 -18.61 22.15 14.49
C PHE A 28 -19.91 21.91 13.71
N GLU A 29 -20.43 22.86 12.94
CA GLU A 29 -21.73 22.74 12.26
C GLU A 29 -21.68 21.87 11.01
N ARG A 30 -20.50 21.70 10.38
CA ARG A 30 -20.32 20.94 9.13
C ARG A 30 -19.14 19.99 9.23
N LEU A 31 -19.11 19.19 10.29
CA LEU A 31 -18.08 18.17 10.45
C LEU A 31 -18.20 17.11 9.34
N PRO A 32 -17.08 16.61 8.79
CA PRO A 32 -17.11 15.46 7.90
C PRO A 32 -17.84 14.28 8.55
N GLY A 33 -18.84 13.74 7.84
CA GLY A 33 -19.70 12.66 8.33
C GLY A 33 -20.90 13.10 9.18
N ALA A 34 -21.16 14.40 9.33
CA ALA A 34 -22.35 14.88 10.04
C ALA A 34 -23.64 14.42 9.32
N GLY A 35 -24.48 13.66 10.04
CA GLY A 35 -25.73 13.11 9.52
C GLY A 35 -25.58 11.81 8.72
N GLU A 36 -24.36 11.34 8.48
CA GLU A 36 -24.11 10.04 7.87
C GLU A 36 -24.17 8.92 8.93
N PRO A 37 -24.55 7.68 8.55
CA PRO A 37 -24.41 6.53 9.42
C PRO A 37 -22.97 6.36 9.92
N LEU A 38 -22.81 5.84 11.13
CA LEU A 38 -21.48 5.50 11.63
C LEU A 38 -20.80 4.50 10.68
N PRO A 39 -19.49 4.66 10.41
CA PRO A 39 -18.76 3.69 9.59
C PRO A 39 -18.84 2.30 10.21
N THR A 40 -19.00 1.28 9.38
CA THR A 40 -19.13 -0.12 9.81
C THR A 40 -17.92 -0.60 10.62
N GLU A 41 -16.74 0.04 10.48
CA GLU A 41 -15.57 -0.30 11.29
C GLU A 41 -15.73 0.04 12.77
N VAL A 42 -16.66 0.94 13.14
CA VAL A 42 -16.97 1.29 14.53
C VAL A 42 -17.76 0.17 15.22
N ASP A 43 -18.44 -0.69 14.45
CA ASP A 43 -19.22 -1.84 14.94
C ASP A 43 -18.35 -3.11 15.09
N SER A 44 -17.03 -2.99 14.87
CA SER A 44 -16.09 -4.08 15.09
C SER A 44 -15.70 -4.19 16.57
N THR A 45 -15.17 -5.36 16.96
CA THR A 45 -14.60 -5.56 18.30
C THR A 45 -13.64 -4.43 18.65
N TYR A 46 -13.88 -3.75 19.77
CA TYR A 46 -13.07 -2.60 20.19
C TYR A 46 -11.58 -2.95 20.21
N ASP A 47 -10.82 -2.26 19.36
CA ASP A 47 -9.38 -2.39 19.21
C ASP A 47 -8.73 -1.09 19.66
N GLU A 48 -7.93 -1.11 20.72
CA GLU A 48 -7.25 0.09 21.25
C GLU A 48 -6.39 0.82 20.19
N LEU A 49 -5.95 0.10 19.15
CA LEU A 49 -5.14 0.62 18.06
C LEU A 49 -5.98 1.14 16.87
N TRP A 50 -7.32 1.20 16.97
CA TRP A 50 -8.23 1.56 15.86
C TRP A 50 -7.84 2.88 15.18
N TRP A 51 -7.49 3.90 15.95
CA TRP A 51 -7.17 5.23 15.43
C TRP A 51 -5.77 5.26 14.78
N ILE A 52 -4.83 4.45 15.27
CA ILE A 52 -3.50 4.29 14.67
C ILE A 52 -3.65 3.59 13.33
N LYS A 53 -4.37 2.45 13.29
CA LYS A 53 -4.64 1.71 12.05
C LYS A 53 -5.34 2.59 11.01
N ARG A 54 -6.33 3.38 11.43
CA ARG A 54 -7.04 4.33 10.56
C ARG A 54 -6.12 5.44 10.04
N LYS A 55 -5.23 5.97 10.89
CA LYS A 55 -4.24 6.98 10.48
C LYS A 55 -3.23 6.38 9.51
N MET A 56 -2.71 5.19 9.79
CA MET A 56 -1.80 4.47 8.90
C MET A 56 -2.44 4.25 7.53
N ALA A 57 -3.67 3.75 7.48
CA ALA A 57 -4.39 3.58 6.22
C ALA A 57 -4.59 4.90 5.46
N ARG A 58 -4.97 5.98 6.16
CA ARG A 58 -5.15 7.32 5.58
C ARG A 58 -3.85 7.87 4.98
N GLU A 59 -2.73 7.65 5.64
CA GLU A 59 -1.40 8.11 5.22
C GLU A 59 -0.69 7.11 4.28
N GLY A 60 -1.36 6.01 3.89
CA GLY A 60 -0.76 4.96 3.06
C GLY A 60 0.39 4.19 3.73
N LEU A 61 0.48 4.21 5.06
CA LEU A 61 1.50 3.52 5.83
C LEU A 61 1.07 2.07 6.09
N SER A 62 1.95 1.12 5.79
CA SER A 62 1.78 -0.29 6.18
C SER A 62 3.05 -0.79 6.86
N VAL A 63 2.89 -1.52 7.97
CA VAL A 63 3.98 -2.31 8.58
C VAL A 63 3.70 -3.77 8.30
N LEU A 64 4.09 -4.22 7.11
CA LEU A 64 4.03 -5.63 6.79
C LEU A 64 5.13 -6.37 7.57
N PRO A 65 4.81 -7.51 8.22
CA PRO A 65 5.83 -8.43 8.68
C PRO A 65 6.80 -8.76 7.54
N PRO A 66 8.09 -9.00 7.81
CA PRO A 66 9.10 -9.15 6.76
C PRO A 66 8.73 -10.15 5.66
N ALA A 67 8.10 -11.28 6.03
CA ALA A 67 7.62 -12.26 5.08
C ALA A 67 6.52 -11.73 4.14
N LEU A 68 5.56 -10.94 4.64
CA LEU A 68 4.52 -10.35 3.80
C LEU A 68 5.07 -9.21 2.93
N ALA A 69 6.03 -8.44 3.45
CA ALA A 69 6.72 -7.42 2.67
C ALA A 69 7.46 -8.05 1.48
N LEU A 70 8.19 -9.15 1.70
CA LEU A 70 8.90 -9.86 0.64
C LEU A 70 7.95 -10.56 -0.35
N ARG A 71 6.77 -11.05 0.09
CA ARG A 71 5.75 -11.55 -0.85
C ARG A 71 5.29 -10.46 -1.80
N ARG A 72 5.00 -9.27 -1.28
CA ARG A 72 4.59 -8.13 -2.09
C ARG A 72 5.69 -7.71 -3.06
N GLU A 73 6.93 -7.62 -2.56
CA GLU A 73 8.09 -7.30 -3.41
C GLU A 73 8.28 -8.33 -4.53
N ALA A 74 8.09 -9.63 -4.25
CA ALA A 74 8.17 -10.69 -5.24
C ALA A 74 7.09 -10.57 -6.33
N GLU A 75 5.88 -10.17 -5.96
CA GLU A 75 4.78 -9.91 -6.90
C GLU A 75 5.08 -8.70 -7.79
N ASP A 76 5.51 -7.58 -7.18
CA ASP A 76 5.88 -6.36 -7.91
C ASP A 76 7.09 -6.60 -8.85
N ALA A 77 8.08 -7.39 -8.40
CA ALA A 77 9.23 -7.78 -9.22
C ALA A 77 8.81 -8.64 -10.42
N LEU A 78 7.87 -9.57 -10.25
CA LEU A 78 7.38 -10.40 -11.34
C LEU A 78 6.62 -9.55 -12.39
N GLU A 79 5.79 -8.61 -11.94
CA GLU A 79 5.11 -7.66 -12.84
C GLU A 79 6.11 -6.79 -13.60
N ALA A 80 7.11 -6.23 -12.91
CA ALA A 80 8.16 -5.43 -13.51
C ALA A 80 9.01 -6.25 -14.51
N ALA A 81 9.30 -7.52 -14.22
CA ALA A 81 10.01 -8.41 -15.12
C ALA A 81 9.22 -8.63 -16.42
N TYR A 82 7.89 -8.79 -16.35
CA TYR A 82 7.04 -8.90 -17.54
C TYR A 82 6.94 -7.60 -18.34
N ALA A 83 7.05 -6.44 -17.69
CA ALA A 83 7.07 -5.13 -18.35
C ALA A 83 8.47 -4.71 -18.86
N ALA A 84 9.52 -5.47 -18.55
CA ALA A 84 10.89 -5.07 -18.82
C ALA A 84 11.16 -4.79 -20.31
N PRO A 85 12.00 -3.79 -20.65
CA PRO A 85 12.30 -3.45 -22.05
C PRO A 85 13.31 -4.41 -22.70
N SER A 86 13.96 -5.28 -21.93
CA SER A 86 14.87 -6.30 -22.46
C SER A 86 14.90 -7.53 -21.57
N GLU A 87 15.22 -8.68 -22.18
CA GLU A 87 15.39 -9.95 -21.47
C GLU A 87 16.42 -9.86 -20.35
N ARG A 88 17.53 -9.17 -20.60
CA ARG A 88 18.58 -8.95 -19.59
C ARG A 88 18.05 -8.24 -18.36
N ILE A 89 17.12 -7.28 -18.53
CA ILE A 89 16.50 -6.57 -17.42
C ILE A 89 15.47 -7.47 -16.72
N ALA A 90 14.65 -8.20 -17.47
CA ALA A 90 13.69 -9.16 -16.90
C ALA A 90 14.41 -10.19 -16.01
N ARG A 91 15.48 -10.81 -16.54
CA ARG A 91 16.30 -11.79 -15.82
C ARG A 91 16.87 -11.21 -14.53
N ARG A 92 17.47 -10.02 -14.60
CA ARG A 92 18.04 -9.35 -13.43
C ARG A 92 17.01 -9.11 -12.32
N ILE A 93 15.83 -8.60 -12.66
CA ILE A 93 14.77 -8.32 -11.67
C ILE A 93 14.38 -9.60 -10.91
N VAL A 94 14.22 -10.71 -11.64
CA VAL A 94 13.87 -12.02 -11.06
C VAL A 94 15.01 -12.58 -10.21
N GLU A 95 16.26 -12.47 -10.67
CA GLU A 95 17.44 -12.92 -9.93
C GLU A 95 17.60 -12.15 -8.61
N ASP A 96 17.44 -10.83 -8.65
CA ASP A 96 17.57 -9.97 -7.47
C ASP A 96 16.55 -10.33 -6.39
N VAL A 97 15.28 -10.54 -6.77
CA VAL A 97 14.26 -10.95 -5.80
C VAL A 97 14.46 -12.39 -5.33
N ASN A 98 14.97 -13.28 -6.19
CA ASN A 98 15.32 -14.65 -5.82
C ASN A 98 16.42 -14.72 -4.77
N VAL A 99 17.39 -13.80 -4.79
CA VAL A 99 18.41 -13.70 -3.73
C VAL A 99 17.75 -13.42 -2.38
N LYS A 100 16.80 -12.47 -2.34
CA LYS A 100 16.07 -12.13 -1.11
C LYS A 100 15.18 -13.27 -0.62
N ILE A 101 14.47 -13.93 -1.53
CA ILE A 101 13.65 -15.12 -1.22
C ILE A 101 14.53 -16.21 -0.61
N LYS A 102 15.70 -16.50 -1.21
CA LYS A 102 16.63 -17.50 -0.67
C LYS A 102 17.16 -17.11 0.69
N ASP A 103 17.63 -15.87 0.88
CA ASP A 103 18.16 -15.42 2.19
C ASP A 103 17.12 -15.57 3.31
N MET A 104 15.87 -15.16 3.06
CA MET A 104 14.78 -15.33 4.02
C MET A 104 14.43 -16.81 4.26
N MET A 105 14.50 -17.67 3.23
CA MET A 105 14.31 -19.11 3.40
C MET A 105 15.40 -19.75 4.26
N PHE A 106 16.65 -19.28 4.14
CA PHE A 106 17.76 -19.76 4.96
C PHE A 106 17.75 -19.18 6.38
N LYS A 107 17.22 -17.98 6.56
CA LYS A 107 17.17 -17.25 7.85
C LYS A 107 15.77 -16.65 8.07
N PRO A 108 14.77 -17.49 8.33
CA PRO A 108 13.40 -17.01 8.49
C PRO A 108 13.28 -16.14 9.74
N PRO A 109 12.82 -14.87 9.63
CA PRO A 109 12.53 -14.05 10.78
C PRO A 109 11.30 -14.57 11.53
N PRO A 110 11.10 -14.17 12.80
CA PRO A 110 9.87 -14.47 13.53
C PRO A 110 8.62 -14.01 12.76
N GLY A 111 7.64 -14.90 12.62
CA GLY A 111 6.39 -14.58 11.94
C GLY A 111 5.89 -15.71 11.04
N PRO A 112 4.84 -15.43 10.22
CA PRO A 112 4.32 -16.41 9.27
C PRO A 112 5.39 -16.78 8.22
N PRO A 113 5.40 -18.03 7.72
CA PRO A 113 6.39 -18.46 6.74
C PRO A 113 6.24 -17.67 5.44
N LEU A 114 7.33 -17.52 4.68
CA LEU A 114 7.32 -16.81 3.38
C LEU A 114 6.30 -17.40 2.40
N GLY A 115 6.10 -18.72 2.39
CA GLY A 115 5.08 -19.38 1.55
C GLY A 115 5.28 -19.22 0.03
N ARG A 116 6.46 -18.78 -0.40
CA ARG A 116 6.85 -18.63 -1.81
C ARG A 116 8.16 -19.40 -2.04
N LYS A 117 8.35 -19.88 -3.26
CA LYS A 117 9.63 -20.44 -3.75
C LYS A 117 10.30 -19.40 -4.64
N PRO A 118 11.63 -19.46 -4.83
CA PRO A 118 12.30 -18.69 -5.86
C PRO A 118 11.65 -18.97 -7.22
N TYR A 119 11.48 -17.94 -8.04
CA TYR A 119 10.97 -18.06 -9.40
C TYR A 119 11.98 -18.75 -10.31
N ASP A 120 11.49 -19.55 -11.25
CA ASP A 120 12.31 -20.03 -12.35
C ASP A 120 12.52 -18.87 -13.35
N VAL A 121 13.78 -18.46 -13.50
CA VAL A 121 14.17 -17.34 -14.36
C VAL A 121 13.81 -17.62 -15.82
N GLU A 122 13.99 -18.85 -16.29
CA GLU A 122 13.72 -19.20 -17.67
C GLU A 122 12.21 -19.23 -17.94
N GLU A 123 11.40 -19.75 -17.01
CA GLU A 123 9.93 -19.68 -17.13
C GLU A 123 9.44 -18.24 -17.26
N VAL A 124 9.96 -17.32 -16.42
CA VAL A 124 9.58 -15.90 -16.46
C VAL A 124 10.03 -15.24 -17.77
N VAL A 125 11.23 -15.54 -18.25
CA VAL A 125 11.73 -15.02 -19.53
C VAL A 125 10.89 -15.52 -20.72
N GLN A 126 10.49 -16.79 -20.71
CA GLN A 126 9.62 -17.34 -21.76
C GLN A 126 8.26 -16.63 -21.78
N GLU A 127 7.66 -16.39 -20.62
CA GLU A 127 6.41 -15.63 -20.51
C GLU A 127 6.57 -14.17 -20.94
N TRP A 128 7.68 -13.51 -20.56
CA TRP A 128 8.02 -12.17 -21.05
C TRP A 128 8.09 -12.11 -22.59
N ARG A 129 8.79 -13.07 -23.23
CA ARG A 129 8.86 -13.16 -24.69
C ARG A 129 7.48 -13.35 -25.32
N ARG A 130 6.64 -14.22 -24.74
CA ARG A 130 5.26 -14.46 -25.22
C ARG A 130 4.43 -13.18 -25.19
N ARG A 131 4.43 -12.44 -24.08
CA ARG A 131 3.69 -11.17 -23.93
C ARG A 131 4.15 -10.10 -24.92
N ARG A 132 5.44 -10.06 -25.26
CA ARG A 132 5.94 -9.13 -26.28
C ARG A 132 5.61 -9.56 -27.71
N ALA A 133 5.46 -10.85 -27.97
CA ALA A 133 5.09 -11.37 -29.27
C ALA A 133 3.57 -11.25 -29.56
N GLN A 134 2.72 -11.16 -28.53
CA GLN A 134 1.27 -11.01 -28.68
C GLN A 134 0.85 -9.75 -29.47
N PRO A 135 1.34 -8.53 -29.14
CA PRO A 135 1.01 -7.33 -29.91
C PRO A 135 1.42 -7.41 -31.39
N LEU A 136 2.52 -8.11 -31.68
CA LEU A 136 2.99 -8.32 -33.05
C LEU A 136 2.05 -9.27 -33.81
N ARG A 137 1.61 -10.36 -33.17
CA ARG A 137 0.70 -11.34 -33.75
C ARG A 137 -0.70 -10.77 -33.98
N ASP A 138 -1.23 -10.01 -33.03
CA ASP A 138 -2.56 -9.39 -33.18
C ASP A 138 -2.59 -8.36 -34.33
N ALA A 139 -1.47 -7.68 -34.58
CA ALA A 139 -1.30 -6.78 -35.72
C ALA A 139 -1.19 -7.53 -37.07
N GLU A 140 -0.56 -8.71 -37.09
CA GLU A 140 -0.46 -9.56 -38.29
C GLU A 140 -1.79 -10.27 -38.63
N ASP A 141 -2.56 -10.67 -37.61
CA ASP A 141 -3.85 -11.37 -37.76
C ASP A 141 -5.06 -10.43 -37.99
N GLY A 142 -4.84 -9.12 -38.06
CA GLY A 142 -5.90 -8.13 -38.32
C GLY A 142 -7.00 -8.07 -37.26
N ARG A 143 -6.76 -8.60 -36.05
CA ARG A 143 -7.71 -8.48 -34.94
C ARG A 143 -7.58 -7.10 -34.30
N PRO A 144 -8.68 -6.35 -34.13
CA PRO A 144 -8.61 -5.09 -33.41
C PRO A 144 -8.17 -5.35 -31.97
N ALA A 145 -7.18 -4.58 -31.51
CA ALA A 145 -6.71 -4.62 -30.13
C ALA A 145 -7.91 -4.45 -29.17
N PRO A 146 -8.03 -5.25 -28.10
CA PRO A 146 -9.11 -5.07 -27.13
C PRO A 146 -8.99 -3.66 -26.54
N GLY A 147 -10.04 -2.87 -26.77
CA GLY A 147 -10.08 -1.44 -26.47
C GLY A 147 -9.60 -1.14 -25.05
N SER A 148 -8.62 -0.27 -24.96
CA SER A 148 -8.29 0.40 -23.70
C SER A 148 -9.41 1.41 -23.37
N PRO A 149 -9.82 1.52 -22.09
CA PRO A 149 -10.85 2.46 -21.64
C PRO A 149 -10.43 3.92 -21.79
#